data_AF-A0A2D7LMX6-F1
#
_entry.id   AF-A0A2D7LMX6-F1
#
_cell.length_a   1.000
_cell.length_b   1.000
_cell.length_c   1.000
_cell.angle_alpha   90.00
_cell.angle_beta   90.00
_cell.angle_gamma   90.00
#
_symmetry.space_group_name_H-M   'P 1'
#
loop_
_entity.id
_entity.type
_entity.pdbx_description
1 polymer ?
#
loop_
_entity_poly.entity_id
_entity_poly.type
_entity_poly.pdbx_seq_one_letter_code
_entity_poly.pdbx_strand_id
1 'polypeptide(L)'
;MQMATVTLSAAGVGAAQSGTITTAGGSGGGIIMVTNHSDGAITFNVATAGTDVQTGLSLGPKSYMLVTGLDNGAQTLTSLKTTHGTSAQSGEIIYNTLVT
;
A
#
# COMPACT_ATOMS: atom_id res chain seq x y z
N MET A 1 -10.96 8.35 -11.06
CA MET A 1 -9.95 7.47 -10.45
C MET A 1 -8.85 8.32 -9.84
N GLN A 2 -8.59 8.18 -8.54
CA GLN A 2 -7.52 8.89 -7.84
C GLN A 2 -6.45 7.88 -7.43
N MET A 3 -5.18 8.24 -7.62
CA MET A 3 -4.03 7.36 -7.42
C MET A 3 -2.98 8.07 -6.57
N ALA A 4 -2.52 7.39 -5.52
CA ALA A 4 -1.40 7.81 -4.69
C ALA A 4 -0.27 6.77 -4.82
N THR A 5 0.97 7.22 -4.71
CA THR A 5 2.16 6.35 -4.82
C THR A 5 3.13 6.62 -3.72
N VAL A 6 3.98 5.63 -3.49
CA VAL A 6 5.20 5.84 -2.72
C VAL A 6 6.35 5.07 -3.34
N THR A 7 7.53 5.66 -3.25
CA THR A 7 8.78 5.00 -3.59
C THR A 7 9.33 4.34 -2.33
N LEU A 8 9.61 3.05 -2.43
CA LEU A 8 10.29 2.29 -1.38
C LEU A 8 11.77 2.65 -1.42
N SER A 9 12.29 3.14 -0.31
CA SER A 9 13.72 3.45 -0.19
C SER A 9 14.49 2.22 0.31
N ALA A 10 15.77 2.15 -0.05
CA ALA A 10 16.71 1.14 0.43
C ALA A 10 16.87 1.11 1.98
N ALA A 11 16.34 2.08 2.72
CA ALA A 11 16.48 2.15 4.17
C ALA A 11 15.51 1.20 4.88
N GLY A 12 16.06 0.16 5.51
CA GLY A 12 15.40 -0.57 6.61
C GLY A 12 14.79 -1.90 6.22
N VAL A 13 15.57 -2.98 6.32
CA VAL A 13 15.02 -4.34 6.38
C VAL A 13 14.15 -4.45 7.63
N GLY A 14 12.85 -4.76 7.46
CA GLY A 14 11.92 -5.01 8.57
C GLY A 14 11.26 -3.78 9.23
N ALA A 15 11.62 -2.55 8.83
CA ALA A 15 10.93 -1.30 9.20
C ALA A 15 9.97 -0.85 8.08
N ALA A 16 9.10 0.13 8.35
CA ALA A 16 8.28 0.73 7.29
C ALA A 16 9.21 1.44 6.30
N GLN A 17 9.24 0.97 5.05
CA GLN A 17 10.18 1.45 4.01
C GLN A 17 9.62 2.63 3.21
N SER A 18 8.39 3.01 3.52
CA SER A 18 7.66 4.12 2.90
C SER A 18 6.69 4.77 3.89
N GLY A 19 6.33 6.03 3.61
CA GLY A 19 5.28 6.74 4.35
C GLY A 19 3.86 6.24 4.05
N THR A 20 2.88 6.94 4.62
CA THR A 20 1.45 6.71 4.41
C THR A 20 1.03 7.04 2.98
N ILE A 21 0.35 6.11 2.30
CA ILE A 21 -0.19 6.32 0.94
C ILE A 21 -1.70 6.53 1.02
N THR A 22 -2.15 7.79 1.04
CA THR A 22 -3.56 8.12 1.22
C THR A 22 -4.24 8.44 -0.11
N THR A 23 -5.33 7.75 -0.42
CA THR A 23 -6.33 8.19 -1.42
C THR A 23 -7.44 8.96 -0.71
N ALA A 24 -8.00 9.97 -1.36
CA ALA A 24 -9.19 10.69 -0.93
C ALA A 24 -10.36 9.72 -0.79
N GLY A 25 -11.21 9.94 0.20
CA GLY A 25 -12.39 9.10 0.39
C GLY A 25 -13.34 9.20 -0.79
N GLY A 26 -13.62 8.06 -1.42
CA GLY A 26 -14.71 7.93 -2.38
C GLY A 26 -16.06 7.84 -1.65
N SER A 27 -17.10 8.43 -2.24
CA SER A 27 -18.47 8.22 -1.81
C SER A 27 -18.97 6.87 -2.34
N GLY A 28 -18.65 5.78 -1.65
CA GLY A 28 -19.14 4.44 -2.00
C GLY A 28 -18.14 3.35 -1.67
N GLY A 29 -18.18 2.83 -0.43
CA GLY A 29 -17.58 1.57 0.03
C GLY A 29 -16.18 1.32 -0.53
N GLY A 30 -15.16 1.79 0.18
CA GLY A 30 -13.79 1.89 -0.31
C GLY A 30 -13.26 0.58 -0.88
N ILE A 31 -13.25 0.46 -2.20
CA ILE A 31 -12.42 -0.52 -2.88
C ILE A 31 -11.15 0.22 -3.26
N ILE A 32 -10.01 -0.31 -2.85
CA ILE A 32 -8.72 0.14 -3.36
C ILE A 32 -8.05 -0.98 -4.15
N MET A 33 -7.32 -0.58 -5.18
CA MET A 33 -6.37 -1.44 -5.85
C MET A 33 -4.97 -1.08 -5.37
N VAL A 34 -4.32 -2.04 -4.71
CA VAL A 34 -2.90 -1.95 -4.35
C VAL A 34 -2.09 -2.64 -5.44
N THR A 35 -1.15 -1.93 -6.06
CA THR A 35 -0.25 -2.49 -7.07
C THR A 35 1.17 -2.48 -6.55
N ASN A 36 1.77 -3.66 -6.52
CA ASN A 36 3.17 -3.84 -6.16
C ASN A 36 4.03 -3.88 -7.42
N HIS A 37 4.74 -2.78 -7.70
CA HIS A 37 5.69 -2.71 -8.81
C HIS A 37 7.13 -3.04 -8.37
N SER A 38 7.34 -3.45 -7.12
CA SER A 38 8.64 -3.96 -6.64
C SER A 38 8.95 -5.36 -7.17
N ASP A 39 10.21 -5.75 -7.07
CA ASP A 39 10.70 -7.09 -7.32
C ASP A 39 10.62 -7.98 -6.05
N GLY A 40 10.07 -7.43 -4.96
CA GLY A 40 9.86 -8.10 -3.67
C GLY A 40 8.40 -8.33 -3.33
N ALA A 41 8.14 -9.27 -2.42
CA ALA A 41 6.84 -9.31 -1.77
C ALA A 41 6.75 -8.14 -0.80
N ILE A 42 5.56 -7.55 -0.68
CA ILE A 42 5.27 -6.51 0.30
C ILE A 42 4.29 -7.01 1.35
N THR A 43 4.38 -6.40 2.53
CA THR A 43 3.40 -6.50 3.61
C THR A 43 2.91 -5.10 3.96
N PHE A 44 1.62 -4.96 4.24
CA PHE A 44 1.01 -3.67 4.57
C PHE A 44 -0.29 -3.84 5.35
N ASN A 45 -0.73 -2.76 5.97
CA ASN A 45 -2.04 -2.59 6.56
C ASN A 45 -2.83 -1.56 5.73
N VAL A 46 -4.15 -1.56 5.88
CA VAL A 46 -5.04 -0.56 5.29
C VAL A 46 -5.79 0.12 6.41
N ALA A 47 -5.63 1.44 6.51
CA ALA A 47 -6.36 2.28 7.43
C ALA A 47 -7.45 3.08 6.72
N THR A 48 -8.63 3.14 7.32
CA THR A 48 -9.68 4.09 6.96
C THR A 48 -9.76 5.17 8.04
N ALA A 49 -9.70 6.43 7.64
CA ALA A 49 -9.79 7.58 8.56
C ALA A 49 -8.82 7.51 9.77
N GLY A 50 -7.63 6.94 9.56
CA GLY A 50 -6.58 6.83 10.57
C GLY A 50 -6.62 5.57 11.46
N THR A 51 -7.60 4.68 11.28
CA THR A 51 -7.67 3.39 11.98
C THR A 51 -7.41 2.25 11.02
N ASP A 52 -6.47 1.36 11.35
CA ASP A 52 -6.23 0.13 10.59
C ASP A 52 -7.48 -0.76 10.61
N VAL A 53 -8.09 -0.98 9.44
CA VAL A 53 -9.28 -1.82 9.25
C VAL A 53 -8.91 -3.21 8.71
N GLN A 54 -7.76 -3.33 8.04
CA GLN A 54 -7.18 -4.61 7.64
C GLN A 54 -5.67 -4.59 7.90
N THR A 55 -5.13 -5.68 8.44
CA THR A 55 -3.73 -5.74 8.88
C THR A 55 -3.02 -6.98 8.37
N GLY A 56 -1.71 -6.88 8.12
CA GLY A 56 -0.87 -8.02 7.75
C GLY A 56 -1.17 -8.55 6.34
N LEU A 57 -1.72 -7.71 5.46
CA LEU A 57 -1.92 -8.08 4.06
C LEU A 57 -0.56 -8.28 3.40
N SER A 58 -0.49 -9.26 2.50
CA SER A 58 0.73 -9.54 1.74
C SER A 58 0.42 -9.57 0.25
N LEU A 59 1.33 -9.03 -0.55
CA LEU A 59 1.20 -8.98 -2.00
C LEU A 59 2.53 -9.35 -2.63
N GLY A 60 2.51 -10.35 -3.50
CA GLY A 60 3.68 -10.80 -4.25
C GLY A 60 4.27 -9.72 -5.16
N PRO A 61 5.49 -9.90 -5.66
CA PRO A 61 6.11 -8.98 -6.62
C PRO A 61 5.29 -8.88 -7.90
N LYS A 62 5.35 -7.72 -8.57
CA LYS A 62 4.66 -7.44 -9.85
C LYS A 62 3.18 -7.84 -9.90
N SER A 63 2.50 -7.74 -8.76
CA SER A 63 1.11 -8.20 -8.60
C SER A 63 0.22 -7.05 -8.14
N TYR A 64 -1.10 -7.25 -8.24
CA TYR A 64 -2.08 -6.33 -7.67
C TYR A 64 -3.08 -7.07 -6.79
N MET A 65 -3.71 -6.33 -5.87
CA MET A 65 -4.76 -6.82 -4.99
C MET A 65 -5.88 -5.79 -4.93
N LEU A 66 -7.12 -6.26 -5.04
CA LEU A 66 -8.29 -5.47 -4.66
C LEU A 66 -8.55 -5.69 -3.17
N VAL A 67 -8.53 -4.60 -2.41
CA VAL A 67 -8.94 -4.60 -1.00
C VAL A 67 -10.36 -4.04 -0.96
N THR A 68 -11.30 -4.86 -0.51
CA THR A 68 -12.72 -4.55 -0.46
C THR A 68 -13.21 -4.52 0.99
N GLY A 69 -14.46 -4.11 1.21
CA GLY A 69 -15.05 -4.06 2.54
C GLY A 69 -14.48 -2.95 3.43
N LEU A 70 -13.92 -1.89 2.83
CA LEU A 70 -13.45 -0.73 3.58
C LEU A 70 -14.60 0.26 3.79
N ASP A 71 -14.55 0.96 4.92
CA ASP A 71 -15.50 2.02 5.23
C ASP A 71 -15.35 3.22 4.29
N ASN A 72 -16.36 4.09 4.28
CA ASN A 72 -16.25 5.36 3.57
C ASN A 72 -15.20 6.24 4.26
N GLY A 73 -14.15 6.60 3.53
CA GLY A 73 -13.10 7.46 4.06
C GLY A 73 -11.83 7.38 3.26
N ALA A 74 -10.87 8.23 3.62
CA ALA A 74 -9.54 8.22 3.03
C ALA A 74 -8.83 6.91 3.37
N GLN A 75 -8.37 6.21 2.34
CA GLN A 75 -7.75 4.89 2.49
C GLN A 75 -6.25 5.04 2.46
N THR A 76 -5.59 4.55 3.49
CA THR A 76 -4.17 4.75 3.71
C THR A 76 -3.45 3.43 3.85
N LEU A 77 -2.40 3.20 3.06
CA LEU A 77 -1.50 2.09 3.31
C LEU A 77 -0.57 2.46 4.48
N THR A 78 -0.58 1.65 5.53
CA THR A 78 0.25 1.79 6.73
C THR A 78 1.16 0.59 6.87
N SER A 79 2.25 0.73 7.63
CA SER A 79 3.20 -0.38 7.90
C SER A 79 3.73 -1.08 6.64
N LEU A 80 3.93 -0.34 5.54
CA LEU A 80 4.38 -0.92 4.27
C LEU A 80 5.85 -1.33 4.36
N LYS A 81 6.11 -2.63 4.17
CA LYS A 81 7.45 -3.24 4.19
C LYS A 81 7.63 -4.17 3.01
N THR A 82 8.84 -4.30 2.50
CA THR A 82 9.20 -5.34 1.53
C THR A 82 10.02 -6.45 2.16
N THR A 83 10.08 -7.60 1.50
CA THR A 83 10.97 -8.71 1.87
C THR A 83 12.42 -8.51 1.43
N HIS A 84 12.76 -7.41 0.74
CA HIS A 84 14.10 -7.21 0.20
C HIS A 84 15.11 -6.77 1.27
N GLY A 85 16.35 -7.23 1.09
CA GLY A 85 17.53 -6.64 1.73
C GLY A 85 17.87 -5.31 1.08
N THR A 86 18.29 -4.32 1.87
CA THR A 86 18.50 -2.90 1.52
C THR A 86 19.20 -2.59 0.18
N SER A 87 19.97 -3.52 -0.40
CA SER A 87 20.78 -3.30 -1.60
C SER A 87 20.08 -3.60 -2.95
N ALA A 88 18.90 -4.21 -2.97
CA ALA A 88 18.19 -4.55 -4.21
C ALA A 88 17.14 -3.50 -4.64
N GLN A 89 16.80 -2.56 -3.77
CA GLN A 89 15.69 -1.62 -3.99
C GLN A 89 16.19 -0.31 -4.60
N SER A 90 15.99 -0.14 -5.90
CA SER A 90 16.28 1.11 -6.60
C SER A 90 15.02 1.64 -7.28
N GLY A 91 14.28 2.49 -6.55
CA GLY A 91 13.13 3.19 -7.13
C GLY A 91 11.89 2.33 -7.33
N GLU A 92 11.68 1.33 -6.48
CA GLU A 92 10.47 0.50 -6.51
C GLU A 92 9.25 1.31 -6.06
N ILE A 93 8.10 1.11 -6.71
CA ILE A 93 6.91 1.94 -6.48
C ILE A 93 5.72 1.07 -6.07
N ILE A 94 5.01 1.50 -5.03
CA ILE A 94 3.72 0.93 -4.66
C ILE A 94 2.62 1.94 -4.96
N TYR A 95 1.55 1.47 -5.61
CA TYR A 95 0.40 2.29 -5.98
C TYR A 95 -0.78 1.93 -5.10
N ASN A 96 -1.48 2.94 -4.57
CA ASN A 96 -2.78 2.83 -3.95
C ASN A 96 -3.79 3.60 -4.81
N THR A 97 -4.70 2.90 -5.46
CA THR A 97 -5.68 3.48 -6.38
C THR A 97 -7.08 3.30 -5.81
N LEU A 98 -7.81 4.41 -5.68
CA LEU A 98 -9.23 4.35 -5.35
C LEU A 98 -10.02 3.86 -6.57
N VAL A 99 -10.78 2.77 -6.39
CA VAL A 99 -11.69 2.22 -7.38
C VAL A 99 -13.09 2.78 -7.09
N THR A 100 -13.62 3.56 -8.02
CA THR A 100 -14.95 4.21 -7.96
C THR A 100 -15.75 3.89 -9.21
#